data_AF-A0A815FNZ4-F1
#
_entry.id   AF-A0A815FNZ4-F1
#
_cell.length_a   1.000
_cell.length_b   1.000
_cell.length_c   1.000
_cell.angle_alpha   90.00
_cell.angle_beta   90.00
_cell.angle_gamma   90.00
#
_symmetry.space_group_name_H-M   'P 1'
#
loop_
_entity.id
_entity.type
_entity.pdbx_description
1 polymer ?
#
loop_
_entity_poly.entity_id
_entity_poly.type
_entity_poly.pdbx_seq_one_letter_code
_entity_poly.pdbx_strand_id
1 'polypeptide(L)'
;MSESDSGIGNGSGGMDVDPVFATIPKNKTCLCVWRVENFKLVAVPRESFGIFFKGDAYVIYHAEEIKKSTNTLSTIPATVVQHIHFWIGSEATQDEAGVAAYKTVELAMSYVDSMLSK
;
A
#
# COMPACT_ATOMS: atom_id res chain seq x y z
N MET A 1 -8.48 -9.54 -41.26
CA MET A 1 -7.65 -9.55 -40.04
C MET A 1 -8.58 -9.88 -38.88
N SER A 2 -8.40 -11.06 -38.31
CA SER A 2 -9.14 -11.54 -37.14
C SER A 2 -8.58 -10.89 -35.88
N GLU A 3 -9.44 -10.26 -35.09
CA GLU A 3 -9.14 -9.83 -33.73
C GLU A 3 -8.93 -11.08 -32.86
N SER A 4 -7.71 -11.26 -32.37
CA SER A 4 -7.39 -12.28 -31.38
C SER A 4 -7.77 -11.76 -29.99
N ASP A 5 -8.92 -12.23 -29.52
CA ASP A 5 -9.30 -12.34 -28.13
C ASP A 5 -8.09 -12.81 -27.28
N SER A 6 -7.70 -12.02 -26.29
CA SER A 6 -6.76 -12.43 -25.24
C SER A 6 -7.47 -12.47 -23.90
N GLY A 7 -8.30 -13.51 -23.75
CA GLY A 7 -8.29 -14.38 -22.58
C GLY A 7 -8.46 -13.67 -21.24
N ILE A 8 -9.72 -13.46 -20.85
CA ILE A 8 -10.08 -13.44 -19.43
C ILE A 8 -9.82 -14.85 -18.88
N GLY A 9 -8.63 -15.06 -18.33
CA GLY A 9 -8.27 -16.28 -17.63
C GLY A 9 -9.11 -16.45 -16.37
N ASN A 10 -9.75 -17.60 -16.22
CA ASN A 10 -10.31 -18.10 -14.97
C ASN A 10 -9.19 -18.19 -13.91
N GLY A 11 -9.10 -17.20 -13.04
CA GLY A 11 -8.29 -17.24 -11.82
C GLY A 11 -9.21 -17.17 -10.60
N SER A 12 -9.00 -18.06 -9.63
CA SER A 12 -9.63 -18.03 -8.30
C SER A 12 -9.67 -16.60 -7.76
N GLY A 13 -10.85 -16.15 -7.31
CA GLY A 13 -11.16 -14.76 -6.90
C GLY A 13 -10.46 -14.23 -5.65
N GLY A 14 -9.16 -14.47 -5.49
CA GLY A 14 -8.28 -13.65 -4.65
C GLY A 14 -7.68 -12.56 -5.51
N MET A 15 -7.76 -11.30 -5.07
CA MET A 15 -6.93 -10.26 -5.67
C MET A 15 -5.47 -10.66 -5.51
N ASP A 16 -4.75 -10.76 -6.62
CA ASP A 16 -3.31 -11.01 -6.61
C ASP A 16 -2.63 -9.76 -6.05
N VAL A 17 -2.28 -9.81 -4.75
CA VAL A 17 -1.78 -8.65 -4.00
C VAL A 17 -0.33 -8.36 -4.40
N ASP A 18 -0.01 -7.09 -4.64
CA ASP A 18 1.30 -6.63 -5.03
C ASP A 18 2.37 -7.16 -4.04
N PRO A 19 3.38 -7.89 -4.53
CA PRO A 19 4.37 -8.52 -3.66
C PRO A 19 5.16 -7.50 -2.83
N VAL A 20 5.19 -6.22 -3.25
CA VAL A 20 5.85 -5.17 -2.46
C VAL A 20 5.22 -5.02 -1.08
N PHE A 21 3.93 -5.29 -0.92
CA PHE A 21 3.23 -5.18 0.36
C PHE A 21 3.65 -6.26 1.37
N ALA A 22 4.20 -7.39 0.89
CA ALA A 22 4.78 -8.41 1.77
C ALA A 22 6.03 -7.91 2.52
N THR A 23 6.64 -6.82 2.08
CA THR A 23 7.81 -6.21 2.74
C THR A 23 7.43 -5.40 3.99
N ILE A 24 6.14 -5.11 4.21
CA ILE A 24 5.69 -4.30 5.34
C ILE A 24 5.83 -5.11 6.65
N PRO A 25 6.56 -4.58 7.65
CA PRO A 25 6.67 -5.23 8.96
C PRO A 25 5.30 -5.38 9.63
N LYS A 26 4.94 -6.63 9.99
CA LYS A 26 3.69 -6.90 10.73
C LYS A 26 3.82 -6.48 12.19
N ASN A 27 2.76 -5.88 12.73
CA ASN A 27 2.64 -5.48 14.15
C ASN A 27 3.79 -4.60 14.66
N LYS A 28 4.35 -3.74 13.79
CA LYS A 28 5.43 -2.82 14.15
C LYS A 28 5.14 -1.44 13.58
N THR A 29 5.67 -0.42 14.26
CA THR A 29 5.72 0.93 13.70
C THR A 29 6.62 0.95 12.46
N CYS A 30 6.12 1.48 11.34
CA CYS A 30 6.92 1.65 10.12
C CYS A 30 6.36 2.73 9.19
N LEU A 31 7.24 3.26 8.33
CA LEU A 31 6.90 4.15 7.23
C LEU A 31 7.47 3.56 5.95
N CYS A 32 6.61 3.33 4.96
CA CYS A 32 6.96 2.84 3.64
C CYS A 32 6.47 3.86 2.61
N VAL A 33 7.32 4.17 1.63
CA VAL A 33 7.01 5.10 0.54
C VAL A 33 7.37 4.40 -0.76
N TRP A 34 6.43 4.37 -1.70
CA TRP A 34 6.61 3.84 -3.03
C TRP A 34 6.28 4.90 -4.06
N ARG A 35 7.09 4.96 -5.12
CA ARG A 35 6.82 5.72 -6.33
C ARG A 35 6.20 4.81 -7.37
N VAL A 36 5.26 5.34 -8.14
CA VAL A 36 4.75 4.64 -9.33
C VAL A 36 5.77 4.79 -10.46
N GLU A 37 6.25 3.67 -10.98
CA GLU A 37 7.11 3.62 -12.17
C GLU A 37 6.63 2.50 -13.08
N ASN A 38 6.27 2.81 -14.32
CA ASN A 38 5.84 1.81 -15.32
C ASN A 38 4.76 0.85 -14.77
N PHE A 39 3.69 1.40 -14.19
CA PHE A 39 2.58 0.67 -13.56
C PHE A 39 2.93 -0.18 -12.32
N LYS A 40 4.13 0.01 -11.74
CA LYS A 40 4.60 -0.75 -10.56
C LYS A 40 4.94 0.17 -9.41
N LEU A 41 4.83 -0.35 -8.19
CA LEU A 41 5.35 0.31 -7.00
C LEU A 41 6.84 0.03 -6.82
N VAL A 42 7.65 1.08 -6.85
CA VAL A 42 9.09 1.02 -6.60
C VAL A 42 9.39 1.70 -5.27
N ALA A 43 10.10 1.00 -4.38
CA ALA A 43 10.43 1.53 -3.07
C ALA A 43 11.31 2.79 -3.19
N VAL A 44 10.91 3.87 -2.52
CA VAL A 44 11.72 5.07 -2.43
C VAL A 44 12.84 4.83 -1.41
N PRO A 45 14.11 5.18 -1.71
CA PRO A 45 15.18 5.11 -0.73
C PRO A 45 14.87 5.97 0.50
N ARG A 46 15.27 5.52 1.69
CA ARG A 46 14.89 6.19 2.96
C ARG A 46 15.45 7.61 3.04
N GLU A 47 16.62 7.83 2.48
CA GLU A 47 17.28 9.13 2.34
C GLU A 47 16.49 10.13 1.48
N SER A 48 15.57 9.64 0.64
CA SER A 48 14.72 10.45 -0.23
C SER A 48 13.29 10.62 0.31
N PHE A 49 12.99 10.11 1.50
CA PHE A 49 11.68 10.32 2.11
C PHE A 49 11.41 11.81 2.32
N GLY A 50 10.22 12.25 1.90
CA GLY A 50 9.83 13.67 1.95
C GLY A 50 10.18 14.46 0.69
N ILE A 51 10.92 13.88 -0.25
CA ILE A 51 11.17 14.47 -1.57
C ILE A 51 10.19 13.86 -2.57
N PHE A 52 9.25 14.66 -3.05
CA PHE A 52 8.23 14.24 -4.02
C PHE A 52 8.40 15.02 -5.32
N PHE A 53 8.49 14.29 -6.44
CA PHE A 53 8.59 14.90 -7.76
C PHE A 53 7.20 15.21 -8.31
N LYS A 54 6.99 16.46 -8.74
CA LYS A 54 5.72 16.93 -9.31
C LYS A 54 5.22 16.14 -10.52
N GLY A 55 6.10 15.43 -11.22
CA GLY A 55 5.77 14.62 -12.39
C GLY A 55 5.41 13.18 -12.08
N ASP A 56 5.38 12.76 -10.82
CA ASP A 56 5.18 11.36 -10.42
C ASP A 56 4.00 11.23 -9.44
N ALA A 57 3.55 10.00 -9.21
CA ALA A 57 2.60 9.64 -8.14
C ALA A 57 3.21 8.66 -7.12
N TYR A 58 2.72 8.70 -5.89
CA TYR A 58 3.28 7.94 -4.77
C TYR A 58 2.20 7.31 -3.90
N VAL A 59 2.53 6.16 -3.30
CA VAL A 59 1.76 5.53 -2.23
C VAL A 59 2.60 5.56 -0.95
N ILE A 60 1.98 5.98 0.14
CA ILE A 60 2.62 6.12 1.45
C ILE A 60 1.83 5.29 2.46
N TYR A 61 2.52 4.40 3.15
CA TYR A 61 1.98 3.59 4.23
C TYR A 61 2.68 3.96 5.55
N HIS A 62 1.89 4.27 6.57
CA HIS A 62 2.37 4.53 7.92
C HIS A 62 1.64 3.65 8.92
N ALA A 63 2.38 2.89 9.72
CA ALA A 63 1.86 2.12 10.85
C ALA A 63 2.43 2.68 12.15
N GLU A 64 1.58 2.87 13.16
CA GLU A 64 1.95 3.34 14.49
C GLU A 64 1.36 2.42 15.57
N GLU A 65 2.19 2.04 16.54
CA GLU A 65 1.75 1.31 17.73
C GLU A 65 1.11 2.25 18.75
N ILE A 66 -0.18 2.09 19.00
CA ILE A 66 -0.88 2.79 20.06
C ILE A 66 -0.78 1.98 21.36
N LYS A 67 -0.03 2.51 22.33
CA LYS A 67 -0.02 2.00 23.70
C LYS A 67 -1.31 2.45 24.40
N LYS A 68 -2.15 1.50 24.82
CA LYS A 68 -3.28 1.84 25.70
C LYS A 68 -2.72 2.24 27.06
N SER A 69 -2.77 3.54 27.37
CA SER A 69 -2.46 4.07 28.69
C SER A 69 -3.52 3.62 29.69
N THR A 70 -3.32 2.48 30.31
CA THR A 70 -4.00 2.14 31.57
C THR A 70 -2.92 1.94 32.62
N ASN A 71 -3.03 2.65 33.73
CA ASN A 71 -2.14 2.59 34.91
C ASN A 71 -2.22 1.23 35.66
N THR A 72 -2.59 0.17 34.95
CA THR A 72 -2.71 -1.20 35.44
C THR A 72 -1.94 -2.08 34.47
N LEU A 73 -1.29 -3.10 35.02
CA LEU A 73 -0.48 -4.12 34.34
C LEU A 73 -1.28 -4.73 33.15
N SER A 74 -1.26 -4.04 32.01
CA SER A 74 -2.11 -4.35 30.86
C SER A 74 -1.37 -5.35 29.98
N THR A 75 -1.78 -6.61 30.09
CA THR A 75 -1.45 -7.71 29.17
C THR A 75 -2.23 -7.61 27.83
N ILE A 76 -2.82 -6.45 27.52
CA ILE A 76 -3.52 -6.23 26.24
C ILE A 76 -2.45 -5.99 25.15
N PRO A 77 -2.45 -6.77 24.05
CA PRO A 77 -1.51 -6.57 22.96
C PRO A 77 -1.63 -5.15 22.37
N ALA A 78 -0.48 -4.55 22.05
CA ALA A 78 -0.42 -3.24 21.40
C ALA A 78 -1.28 -3.25 20.13
N THR A 79 -2.11 -2.22 19.96
CA THR A 79 -2.94 -2.05 18.76
C THR A 79 -2.14 -1.22 17.76
N VAL A 80 -2.03 -1.68 16.51
CA VAL A 80 -1.40 -0.91 15.43
C VAL A 80 -2.48 -0.19 14.64
N VAL A 81 -2.32 1.13 14.48
CA VAL A 81 -3.13 1.93 13.56
C VAL A 81 -2.36 2.13 12.27
N GLN A 82 -3.05 2.00 11.15
CA GLN A 82 -2.48 2.04 9.82
C GLN A 82 -3.11 3.19 9.03
N HIS A 83 -2.27 3.96 8.36
CA HIS A 83 -2.64 5.07 7.51
C HIS A 83 -2.08 4.83 6.11
N ILE A 84 -2.94 4.94 5.11
CA ILE A 84 -2.57 4.78 3.70
C ILE A 84 -2.93 6.09 3.00
N HIS A 85 -1.95 6.68 2.35
CA HIS A 85 -2.11 7.91 1.58
C HIS A 85 -1.58 7.68 0.18
N PHE A 86 -2.17 8.38 -0.79
CA PHE A 86 -1.54 8.57 -2.09
C PHE A 86 -1.31 10.06 -2.31
N TRP A 87 -0.22 10.38 -2.99
CA TRP A 87 0.12 11.73 -3.41
C TRP A 87 0.22 11.75 -4.93
N ILE A 88 -0.39 12.76 -5.55
CA ILE A 88 -0.38 12.93 -7.01
C ILE A 88 0.31 14.25 -7.30
N GLY A 89 1.42 14.17 -8.05
CA GLY A 89 2.11 15.35 -8.52
C GLY A 89 1.26 16.14 -9.51
N SER A 90 1.45 17.45 -9.53
CA SER A 90 0.68 18.35 -10.41
C SER A 90 0.89 18.09 -11.91
N GLU A 91 1.97 17.40 -12.26
CA GLU A 91 2.37 17.03 -13.62
C GLU A 91 2.40 15.51 -13.83
N ALA A 92 1.91 14.72 -12.86
CA ALA A 92 1.84 13.26 -12.95
C ALA A 92 0.89 12.84 -14.07
N THR A 93 1.18 11.71 -14.71
CA THR A 93 0.32 11.20 -15.77
C THR A 93 -0.95 10.56 -15.20
N GLN A 94 -1.98 10.41 -16.04
CA GLN A 94 -3.25 9.82 -15.62
C GLN A 94 -3.08 8.36 -15.16
N ASP A 95 -2.23 7.61 -15.82
CA ASP A 95 -1.92 6.23 -15.45
C ASP A 95 -1.21 6.14 -14.10
N GLU A 96 -0.24 7.02 -13.82
CA GLU A 96 0.42 7.06 -12.52
C GLU A 96 -0.55 7.37 -11.38
N ALA A 97 -1.41 8.38 -11.56
CA ALA A 97 -2.45 8.73 -10.61
C ALA A 97 -3.44 7.56 -10.39
N GLY A 98 -3.85 6.89 -11.48
CA GLY A 98 -4.74 5.73 -11.43
C GLY A 98 -4.12 4.55 -10.70
N VAL A 99 -2.84 4.26 -10.95
CA VAL A 99 -2.09 3.20 -10.27
C VAL A 99 -1.96 3.51 -8.78
N ALA A 100 -1.59 4.74 -8.39
CA ALA A 100 -1.47 5.11 -6.98
C ALA A 100 -2.80 4.94 -6.20
N ALA A 101 -3.92 5.35 -6.81
CA ALA A 101 -5.25 5.16 -6.23
C ALA A 101 -5.63 3.68 -6.12
N TYR A 102 -5.46 2.91 -7.20
CA TYR A 102 -5.74 1.47 -7.22
C TYR A 102 -4.93 0.72 -6.17
N LYS A 103 -3.61 0.96 -6.11
CA LYS A 103 -2.69 0.33 -5.16
C LYS A 103 -3.02 0.66 -3.71
N THR A 104 -3.55 1.85 -3.44
CA THR A 104 -4.02 2.23 -2.10
C THR A 104 -5.21 1.37 -1.67
N VAL A 105 -6.17 1.11 -2.55
CA VAL A 105 -7.33 0.24 -2.27
C VAL A 105 -6.89 -1.20 -2.11
N GLU A 106 -6.05 -1.70 -3.00
CA GLU A 106 -5.47 -3.05 -2.94
C GLU A 106 -4.78 -3.29 -1.59
N LEU A 107 -3.93 -2.36 -1.15
CA LEU A 107 -3.26 -2.43 0.15
C LEU A 107 -4.27 -2.43 1.31
N ALA A 108 -5.26 -1.55 1.28
CA ALA A 108 -6.30 -1.49 2.31
C ALA A 108 -7.07 -2.81 2.43
N MET A 109 -7.42 -3.43 1.29
CA MET A 109 -8.15 -4.70 1.26
C MET A 109 -7.31 -5.87 1.77
N SER A 110 -6.00 -5.90 1.47
CA SER A 110 -5.11 -6.96 1.95
C SER A 110 -5.08 -7.09 3.48
N TYR A 111 -5.29 -5.99 4.20
CA TYR A 111 -5.38 -6.00 5.66
C TYR A 111 -6.75 -6.43 6.17
N VAL A 112 -7.84 -6.09 5.46
CA VAL A 112 -9.19 -6.55 5.83
C VAL A 112 -9.27 -8.06 5.75
N ASP A 113 -8.75 -8.66 4.68
CA ASP A 113 -8.70 -10.12 4.53
C ASP A 113 -7.88 -10.79 5.64
N SER A 114 -6.74 -10.19 6.01
CA SER A 114 -5.92 -10.66 7.14
C SER A 114 -6.62 -10.53 8.50
N MET A 115 -7.61 -9.67 8.64
CA MET A 115 -8.39 -9.49 9.88
C MET A 115 -9.59 -10.44 9.95
N LEU A 116 -10.16 -10.81 8.80
CA LEU A 116 -11.30 -11.74 8.70
C LEU A 116 -10.88 -13.22 8.71
N SER A 117 -9.61 -13.53 8.43
CA SER A 117 -9.10 -14.91 8.40
C SER A 117 -8.73 -15.49 9.79
N LYS A 118 -9.29 -15.00 10.89
CA LYS A 118 -9.02 -15.46 12.26
C LYS A 118 -10.15 -16.28 12.85
#